data_AF-X5Y481-F1
#
_entry.id   AF-X5Y481-F1
#
_cell.length_a   1.000
_cell.length_b   1.000
_cell.length_c   1.000
_cell.angle_alpha   90.00
_cell.angle_beta   90.00
_cell.angle_gamma   90.00
#
_symmetry.space_group_name_H-M   'P 1'
#
loop_
_entity.id
_entity.type
_entity.pdbx_description
1 polymer ?
#
loop_
_entity_poly.entity_id
_entity_poly.type
_entity_poly.pdbx_seq_one_letter_code
_entity_poly.pdbx_strand_id
1 'polypeptide(L)'
;MTHRASDIQTILQMFSYMRPSGSAAETAFVERYLTPLGFQRDEFKNLYLQIGASPSILWSSHMDTVHSVSGTQTLSLKDGILSLSRKAKKGASSCLGADDTAGVWLMTEMVKAGIEGLYVIHHAEERGCIGSSNLVQHNSKFVAGIQAAIAFDRRGYDSVITHQSWGRTASDAFAHSLAAILGGDYKPDDTGTYTDTNEYAGIIPECTNISVGYYDQHTRRETQNVEFLLDLRDTLLAADWSQLVIERDPQSDPYEDAGWDSVDYGYSSRTRGYSSSTSLSSKGLTVEYLVKQYPDIVADILEGQGWDAEHLHAEIGAYYGGHFDDDQNERNAA
;
A
#
# COMPACT_ATOMS: atom_id res chain seq x y z
N MET A 1 15.32 16.82 23.90
CA MET A 1 14.43 16.05 24.80
C MET A 1 12.98 16.52 24.78
N THR A 2 12.69 17.83 24.66
CA THR A 2 11.30 18.36 24.64
C THR A 2 10.48 17.97 23.40
N HIS A 3 11.10 17.84 22.22
CA HIS A 3 10.40 17.44 20.98
C HIS A 3 9.97 15.97 20.95
N ARG A 4 10.85 15.02 21.34
CA ARG A 4 10.52 13.57 21.34
C ARG A 4 9.32 13.25 22.25
N ALA A 5 9.19 13.94 23.39
CA ALA A 5 8.05 13.76 24.29
C ALA A 5 6.72 14.28 23.70
N SER A 6 6.74 15.41 23.00
CA SER A 6 5.55 15.91 22.29
C SER A 6 5.17 15.03 21.11
N ASP A 7 6.16 14.46 20.42
CA ASP A 7 5.95 13.54 19.29
C ASP A 7 5.26 12.26 19.77
N ILE A 8 5.77 11.64 20.85
CA ILE A 8 5.14 10.47 21.48
C ILE A 8 3.71 10.78 21.92
N GLN A 9 3.46 11.96 22.52
CA GLN A 9 2.12 12.36 22.91
C GLN A 9 1.19 12.48 21.69
N THR A 10 1.69 13.03 20.59
CA THR A 10 0.91 13.18 19.35
C THR A 10 0.61 11.82 18.72
N ILE A 11 1.61 10.92 18.65
CA ILE A 11 1.44 9.54 18.20
C ILE A 11 0.34 8.83 19.02
N LEU A 12 0.42 8.90 20.35
CA LEU A 12 -0.60 8.31 21.23
C LEU A 12 -2.00 8.88 20.99
N GLN A 13 -2.10 10.18 20.71
CA GLN A 13 -3.38 10.82 20.42
C GLN A 13 -3.92 10.41 19.06
N MET A 14 -3.09 10.33 18.03
CA MET A 14 -3.49 9.91 16.68
C MET A 14 -3.96 8.45 16.67
N PHE A 15 -3.18 7.53 17.26
CA PHE A 15 -3.52 6.09 17.36
C PHE A 15 -4.75 5.80 18.23
N SER A 16 -5.20 6.79 19.03
CA SER A 16 -6.39 6.61 19.84
C SER A 16 -7.69 6.63 19.02
N TYR A 17 -7.65 7.06 17.76
CA TYR A 17 -8.82 7.13 16.90
C TYR A 17 -9.10 5.78 16.25
N MET A 18 -10.37 5.37 16.26
CA MET A 18 -10.86 4.20 15.53
C MET A 18 -11.63 4.72 14.31
N ARG A 19 -11.04 4.60 13.11
CA ARG A 19 -11.46 5.32 11.90
C ARG A 19 -11.99 4.37 10.81
N PRO A 20 -13.14 3.70 10.97
CA PRO A 20 -13.77 3.05 9.83
C PRO A 20 -14.01 4.07 8.71
N SER A 21 -13.90 3.63 7.46
CA SER A 21 -14.05 4.49 6.28
C SER A 21 -15.35 5.30 6.30
N GLY A 22 -15.24 6.63 6.15
CA GLY A 22 -16.36 7.58 6.13
C GLY A 22 -17.00 7.86 7.50
N SER A 23 -16.35 7.45 8.60
CA SER A 23 -16.88 7.62 9.95
C SER A 23 -16.73 9.04 10.50
N ALA A 24 -17.45 9.33 11.59
CA ALA A 24 -17.29 10.57 12.34
C ALA A 24 -15.90 10.67 13.00
N ALA A 25 -15.30 9.55 13.40
CA ALA A 25 -13.94 9.55 13.95
C ALA A 25 -12.88 9.84 12.88
N GLU A 26 -13.04 9.32 11.66
CA GLU A 26 -12.20 9.70 10.51
C GLU A 26 -12.30 11.22 10.25
N THR A 27 -13.52 11.76 10.18
CA THR A 27 -13.74 13.21 10.00
C THR A 27 -13.06 14.03 11.08
N ALA A 28 -13.26 13.68 12.35
CA ALA A 28 -12.65 14.38 13.48
C ALA A 28 -11.11 14.26 13.50
N PHE A 29 -10.56 13.14 13.01
CA PHE A 29 -9.13 12.96 12.87
C PHE A 29 -8.57 13.92 11.81
N VAL A 30 -9.21 13.99 10.64
CA VAL A 30 -8.82 14.88 9.54
C VAL A 30 -8.85 16.34 9.98
N GLU A 31 -9.97 16.78 10.57
CA GLU A 31 -10.14 18.17 11.03
C GLU A 31 -9.09 18.57 12.06
N ARG A 32 -8.63 17.62 12.88
CA ARG A 32 -7.66 17.88 13.94
C ARG A 32 -6.22 17.89 13.44
N TYR A 33 -5.84 16.98 12.55
CA TYR A 33 -4.43 16.73 12.23
C TYR A 33 -4.04 17.11 10.79
N LEU A 34 -4.96 17.05 9.84
CA LEU A 34 -4.65 17.23 8.42
C LEU A 34 -5.13 18.58 7.88
N THR A 35 -6.38 18.98 8.19
CA THR A 35 -6.92 20.28 7.78
C THR A 35 -6.04 21.46 8.22
N PRO A 36 -5.50 21.51 9.46
CA PRO A 36 -4.65 22.63 9.88
C PRO A 36 -3.31 22.72 9.15
N LEU A 37 -2.87 21.62 8.50
CA LEU A 37 -1.66 21.60 7.68
C LEU A 37 -1.93 22.03 6.23
N GLY A 38 -3.18 22.29 5.88
CA GLY A 38 -3.57 22.76 4.54
C GLY A 38 -3.98 21.67 3.56
N PHE A 39 -4.13 20.41 4.01
CA PHE A 39 -4.67 19.35 3.17
C PHE A 39 -6.07 19.71 2.66
N GLN A 40 -6.28 19.51 1.36
CA GLN A 40 -7.54 19.77 0.68
C GLN A 40 -8.16 18.45 0.25
N ARG A 41 -9.50 18.41 0.19
CA ARG A 41 -10.22 17.23 -0.26
C ARG A 41 -10.48 17.32 -1.76
N ASP A 42 -10.18 16.27 -2.51
CA ASP A 42 -10.52 16.15 -3.93
C ASP A 42 -11.97 15.66 -4.14
N GLU A 43 -12.37 15.48 -5.39
CA GLU A 43 -13.71 14.99 -5.76
C GLU A 43 -13.94 13.50 -5.41
N PHE A 44 -12.87 12.74 -5.19
CA PHE A 44 -12.89 11.31 -4.81
C PHE A 44 -12.71 11.09 -3.31
N LYS A 45 -12.69 12.19 -2.53
CA LYS A 45 -12.52 12.26 -1.08
C LYS A 45 -11.11 11.97 -0.56
N ASN A 46 -10.11 11.82 -1.44
CA ASN A 46 -8.71 11.83 -1.01
C ASN A 46 -8.39 13.19 -0.41
N LEU A 47 -7.43 13.21 0.51
CA LEU A 47 -6.81 14.46 0.93
C LEU A 47 -5.49 14.63 0.20
N TYR A 48 -5.21 15.84 -0.27
CA TYR A 48 -3.94 16.14 -0.91
C TYR A 48 -3.36 17.47 -0.47
N LEU A 49 -2.03 17.56 -0.52
CA LEU A 49 -1.27 18.78 -0.31
C LEU A 49 -0.03 18.75 -1.19
N GLN A 50 0.24 19.84 -1.90
CA GLN A 50 1.46 20.00 -2.67
C GLN A 50 2.43 20.91 -1.91
N ILE A 51 3.65 20.44 -1.71
CA ILE A 51 4.80 21.25 -1.27
C ILE A 51 5.80 21.26 -2.42
N GLY A 52 6.31 22.44 -2.77
CA GLY A 52 7.15 22.64 -3.96
C GLY A 52 6.34 23.00 -5.21
N ALA A 53 7.03 23.50 -6.23
CA ALA A 53 6.38 23.99 -7.46
C ALA A 53 6.04 22.87 -8.44
N SER A 54 6.88 21.84 -8.51
CA SER A 54 6.73 20.70 -9.44
C SER A 54 7.40 19.46 -8.83
N PRO A 55 6.81 18.90 -7.76
CA PRO A 55 7.41 17.75 -7.08
C PRO A 55 7.49 16.55 -8.02
N SER A 56 8.55 15.75 -7.87
CA SER A 56 8.72 14.47 -8.57
C SER A 56 8.34 13.25 -7.72
N ILE A 57 8.04 13.45 -6.43
CA ILE A 57 7.71 12.38 -5.49
C ILE A 57 6.29 12.57 -4.96
N LEU A 58 5.53 11.47 -4.94
CA LEU A 58 4.26 11.33 -4.24
C LEU A 58 4.48 10.56 -2.94
N TRP A 59 4.04 11.14 -1.83
CA TRP A 59 4.01 10.50 -0.51
C TRP A 59 2.60 9.97 -0.25
N SER A 60 2.48 8.68 0.03
CA SER A 60 1.20 7.98 0.11
C SER A 60 0.96 7.39 1.50
N SER A 61 -0.25 7.58 2.00
CA SER A 61 -0.82 6.89 3.16
C SER A 61 -2.34 6.78 2.98
N HIS A 62 -3.02 6.02 3.82
CA HIS A 62 -4.49 5.98 3.80
C HIS A 62 -5.14 6.47 5.10
N MET A 63 -6.36 6.97 4.98
CA MET A 63 -7.05 7.70 6.05
C MET A 63 -7.78 6.80 7.03
N ASP A 64 -8.34 5.71 6.52
CA ASP A 64 -9.16 4.79 7.27
C ASP A 64 -8.31 3.78 8.05
N THR A 65 -8.99 2.92 8.79
CA THR A 65 -8.43 1.80 9.53
C THR A 65 -9.49 0.71 9.53
N VAL A 66 -9.10 -0.57 9.61
CA VAL A 66 -10.05 -1.71 9.69
C VAL A 66 -10.90 -1.81 10.97
N HIS A 67 -11.00 -0.73 11.74
CA HIS A 67 -11.90 -0.69 12.89
C HIS A 67 -13.34 -0.96 12.46
N SER A 68 -14.05 -1.85 13.17
CA SER A 68 -15.47 -2.10 12.92
C SER A 68 -16.39 -1.07 13.58
N VAL A 69 -15.87 -0.28 14.52
CA VAL A 69 -16.61 0.71 15.31
C VAL A 69 -15.86 2.04 15.28
N SER A 70 -16.59 3.12 14.99
CA SER A 70 -16.09 4.49 15.08
C SER A 70 -15.94 4.94 16.53
N GLY A 71 -14.86 5.65 16.85
CA GLY A 71 -14.71 6.29 18.17
C GLY A 71 -13.26 6.46 18.60
N THR A 72 -13.01 6.27 19.90
CA THR A 72 -11.66 6.26 20.46
C THR A 72 -11.38 5.01 21.28
N GLN A 73 -10.10 4.71 21.47
CA GLN A 73 -9.62 3.56 22.20
C GLN A 73 -8.51 3.92 23.20
N THR A 74 -8.27 2.99 24.12
CA THR A 74 -7.26 3.15 25.18
C THR A 74 -6.03 2.34 24.84
N LEU A 75 -4.88 3.01 24.85
CA LEU A 75 -3.61 2.45 24.43
C LEU A 75 -2.68 2.18 25.61
N SER A 76 -1.67 1.35 25.38
CA SER A 76 -0.58 1.09 26.31
C SER A 76 0.73 1.24 25.55
N LEU A 77 1.59 2.14 26.03
CA LEU A 77 2.98 2.25 25.59
C LEU A 77 3.87 1.62 26.66
N LYS A 78 4.59 0.55 26.30
CA LYS A 78 5.51 -0.14 27.20
C LYS A 78 6.77 -0.49 26.43
N ASP A 79 7.93 -0.12 26.96
CA ASP A 79 9.24 -0.44 26.39
C ASP A 79 9.35 -0.01 24.90
N GLY A 80 8.81 1.16 24.55
CA GLY A 80 8.80 1.70 23.18
C GLY A 80 7.73 1.10 22.26
N ILE A 81 6.99 0.08 22.71
CA ILE A 81 5.96 -0.59 21.92
C ILE A 81 4.56 -0.09 22.30
N LEU A 82 3.84 0.42 21.32
CA LEU A 82 2.45 0.82 21.42
C LEU A 82 1.53 -0.34 21.06
N SER A 83 0.49 -0.54 21.86
CA SER A 83 -0.49 -1.61 21.69
C SER A 83 -1.84 -1.24 22.33
N LEU A 84 -2.88 -2.04 22.08
CA LEU A 84 -4.15 -1.90 22.80
C LEU A 84 -3.96 -2.13 24.30
N SER A 85 -4.53 -1.25 25.12
CA SER A 85 -4.52 -1.44 26.57
C SER A 85 -5.40 -2.61 26.99
N ARG A 86 -5.16 -3.17 28.18
CA ARG A 86 -6.04 -4.18 28.79
C ARG A 86 -7.48 -3.70 29.01
N LYS A 87 -7.71 -2.38 29.03
CA LYS A 87 -9.05 -1.77 29.17
C LYS A 87 -9.74 -1.55 27.83
N ALA A 88 -9.07 -1.79 26.70
CA ALA A 88 -9.66 -1.64 25.38
C ALA A 88 -10.82 -2.63 25.19
N LYS A 89 -12.01 -2.10 24.89
CA LYS A 89 -13.24 -2.88 24.85
C LYS A 89 -13.15 -3.97 23.78
N LYS A 90 -13.34 -5.23 24.20
CA LYS A 90 -13.45 -6.37 23.28
C LYS A 90 -14.68 -6.19 22.39
N GLY A 91 -14.49 -6.30 21.07
CA GLY A 91 -15.54 -6.10 20.06
C GLY A 91 -15.72 -4.67 19.55
N ALA A 92 -15.04 -3.67 20.12
CA ALA A 92 -15.00 -2.31 19.56
C ALA A 92 -13.61 -1.95 19.01
N SER A 93 -12.54 -2.22 19.78
CA SER A 93 -11.15 -2.08 19.32
C SER A 93 -10.72 -3.36 18.60
N SER A 94 -11.09 -3.54 17.35
CA SER A 94 -10.71 -4.74 16.57
C SER A 94 -9.20 -4.81 16.28
N CYS A 95 -8.54 -3.66 16.20
CA CYS A 95 -7.11 -3.52 15.93
C CYS A 95 -6.52 -2.30 16.67
N LEU A 96 -5.22 -2.03 16.52
CA LEU A 96 -4.57 -0.80 16.99
C LEU A 96 -4.77 0.33 15.97
N GLY A 97 -4.81 0.01 14.67
CA GLY A 97 -4.85 0.98 13.57
C GLY A 97 -3.50 1.64 13.32
N ALA A 98 -2.40 0.92 13.54
CA ALA A 98 -1.07 1.38 13.14
C ALA A 98 -0.99 1.48 11.61
N ASP A 99 -1.65 0.54 10.95
CA ASP A 99 -2.08 0.56 9.57
C ASP A 99 -3.36 1.44 9.40
N ASP A 100 -3.30 2.65 8.83
CA ASP A 100 -2.09 3.43 8.52
C ASP A 100 -2.01 4.76 9.30
N THR A 101 -2.19 4.71 10.63
CA THR A 101 -1.90 5.89 11.46
C THR A 101 -0.41 6.23 11.49
N ALA A 102 0.47 5.24 11.34
CA ALA A 102 1.91 5.41 11.33
C ALA A 102 2.38 6.26 10.15
N GLY A 103 2.01 5.90 8.93
CA GLY A 103 2.35 6.64 7.72
C GLY A 103 1.75 8.04 7.69
N VAL A 104 0.48 8.17 8.10
CA VAL A 104 -0.15 9.50 8.22
C VAL A 104 0.62 10.41 9.18
N TRP A 105 1.09 9.89 10.32
CA TRP A 105 1.92 10.68 11.25
C TRP A 105 3.25 11.10 10.60
N LEU A 106 3.96 10.19 9.92
CA LEU A 106 5.20 10.51 9.20
C LEU A 106 4.98 11.63 8.17
N MET A 107 3.92 11.54 7.36
CA MET A 107 3.57 12.58 6.39
C MET A 107 3.28 13.92 7.06
N THR A 108 2.62 13.95 8.23
CA THR A 108 2.41 15.22 8.94
C THR A 108 3.72 15.86 9.40
N GLU A 109 4.72 15.07 9.80
CA GLU A 109 6.03 15.57 10.21
C GLU A 109 6.83 16.08 9.01
N MET A 110 6.81 15.36 7.89
CA MET A 110 7.42 15.78 6.63
C MET A 110 6.82 17.09 6.10
N VAL A 111 5.50 17.23 6.16
CA VAL A 111 4.80 18.47 5.79
C VAL A 111 5.22 19.65 6.68
N LYS A 112 5.30 19.44 8.01
CA LYS A 112 5.75 20.48 8.94
C LYS A 112 7.20 20.91 8.71
N ALA A 113 8.04 19.99 8.24
CA ALA A 113 9.42 20.26 7.87
C ALA A 113 9.57 20.86 6.45
N GLY A 114 8.50 20.90 5.67
CA GLY A 114 8.52 21.45 4.32
C GLY A 114 9.22 20.55 3.29
N ILE A 115 9.22 19.22 3.50
CA ILE A 115 9.77 18.29 2.53
C ILE A 115 8.94 18.36 1.24
N GLU A 116 9.60 18.57 0.10
CA GLU A 116 8.95 18.66 -1.20
C GLU A 116 8.20 17.36 -1.54
N GLY A 117 7.04 17.49 -2.16
CA GLY A 117 6.26 16.33 -2.56
C GLY A 117 4.78 16.64 -2.83
N LEU A 118 4.15 15.72 -3.55
CA LEU A 118 2.70 15.60 -3.61
C LEU A 118 2.26 14.62 -2.53
N TYR A 119 1.67 15.12 -1.45
CA TYR A 119 1.17 14.30 -0.35
C TYR A 119 -0.26 13.89 -0.66
N VAL A 120 -0.56 12.59 -0.67
CA VAL A 120 -1.92 12.06 -0.85
C VAL A 120 -2.25 11.11 0.29
N ILE A 121 -3.30 11.44 1.04
CA ILE A 121 -3.92 10.54 2.03
C ILE A 121 -5.19 9.98 1.39
N HIS A 122 -5.12 8.71 0.99
CA HIS A 122 -6.15 8.06 0.20
C HIS A 122 -7.41 7.76 0.99
N HIS A 123 -8.54 7.79 0.28
CA HIS A 123 -9.83 7.41 0.81
C HIS A 123 -10.13 5.94 0.54
N ALA A 124 -10.48 5.21 1.61
CA ALA A 124 -11.05 3.87 1.54
C ALA A 124 -10.12 2.85 0.88
N GLU A 125 -8.85 2.85 1.29
CA GLU A 125 -7.84 1.87 0.87
C GLU A 125 -8.29 0.46 1.31
N GLU A 126 -8.69 0.34 2.58
CA GLU A 126 -9.13 -0.89 3.25
C GLU A 126 -10.46 -1.43 2.69
N ARG A 127 -11.02 -0.74 1.69
CA ARG A 127 -12.22 -1.13 0.94
C ARG A 127 -11.94 -1.30 -0.56
N GLY A 128 -10.68 -1.50 -0.92
CA GLY A 128 -10.21 -1.71 -2.29
C GLY A 128 -9.76 -0.42 -2.98
N CYS A 129 -8.91 0.39 -2.32
CA CYS A 129 -8.16 1.48 -2.97
C CYS A 129 -9.05 2.52 -3.71
N ILE A 130 -10.29 2.74 -3.27
CA ILE A 130 -11.31 3.49 -4.03
C ILE A 130 -10.80 4.87 -4.44
N GLY A 131 -10.12 5.56 -3.53
CA GLY A 131 -9.57 6.89 -3.76
C GLY A 131 -8.50 6.95 -4.85
N SER A 132 -7.51 6.06 -4.79
CA SER A 132 -6.40 5.98 -5.75
C SER A 132 -6.86 5.45 -7.12
N SER A 133 -7.74 4.43 -7.16
CA SER A 133 -8.29 3.92 -8.43
C SER A 133 -9.06 5.01 -9.18
N ASN A 134 -9.86 5.81 -8.48
CA ASN A 134 -10.61 6.92 -9.11
C ASN A 134 -9.68 8.03 -9.63
N LEU A 135 -8.60 8.34 -8.91
CA LEU A 135 -7.59 9.29 -9.40
C LEU A 135 -7.01 8.83 -10.73
N VAL A 136 -6.64 7.56 -10.87
CA VAL A 136 -6.08 7.03 -12.13
C VAL A 136 -7.12 7.00 -13.25
N GLN A 137 -8.33 6.50 -12.96
CA GLN A 137 -9.37 6.31 -13.96
C GLN A 137 -9.96 7.63 -14.50
N HIS A 138 -10.03 8.66 -13.65
CA HIS A 138 -10.77 9.89 -13.96
C HIS A 138 -9.92 11.15 -13.97
N ASN A 139 -8.74 11.12 -13.33
CA ASN A 139 -7.87 12.29 -13.22
C ASN A 139 -6.37 11.92 -13.22
N SER A 140 -5.92 11.07 -14.14
CA SER A 140 -4.50 10.66 -14.21
C SER A 140 -3.51 11.82 -14.34
N LYS A 141 -3.96 12.98 -14.83
CA LYS A 141 -3.17 14.22 -14.87
C LYS A 141 -2.80 14.75 -13.48
N PHE A 142 -3.52 14.36 -12.43
CA PHE A 142 -3.24 14.72 -11.05
C PHE A 142 -1.83 14.31 -10.61
N VAL A 143 -1.35 13.17 -11.09
CA VAL A 143 0.00 12.65 -10.80
C VAL A 143 0.99 12.89 -11.96
N ALA A 144 0.66 13.78 -12.90
CA ALA A 144 1.54 14.06 -14.03
C ALA A 144 2.86 14.68 -13.54
N GLY A 145 3.98 14.11 -14.01
CA GLY A 145 5.33 14.55 -13.62
C GLY A 145 5.88 13.88 -12.36
N ILE A 146 5.06 13.09 -11.65
CA ILE A 146 5.54 12.25 -10.56
C ILE A 146 6.36 11.10 -11.15
N GLN A 147 7.54 10.87 -10.57
CA GLN A 147 8.48 9.82 -10.93
C GLN A 147 8.49 8.68 -9.92
N ALA A 148 8.25 8.98 -8.63
CA ALA A 148 8.16 7.99 -7.58
C ALA A 148 6.92 8.19 -6.70
N ALA A 149 6.20 7.12 -6.38
CA ALA A 149 5.14 7.07 -5.38
C ALA A 149 5.57 6.12 -4.25
N ILE A 150 5.72 6.67 -3.05
CA ILE A 150 6.24 5.95 -1.88
C ILE A 150 5.14 5.91 -0.82
N ALA A 151 4.61 4.71 -0.55
CA ALA A 151 3.68 4.46 0.53
C ALA A 151 4.39 4.18 1.86
N PHE A 152 3.84 4.71 2.95
CA PHE A 152 4.28 4.46 4.32
C PHE A 152 3.40 3.42 5.02
N ASP A 153 3.14 2.30 4.35
CA ASP A 153 2.10 1.35 4.74
C ASP A 153 2.55 -0.11 4.63
N ARG A 154 3.66 -0.45 5.29
CA ARG A 154 4.13 -1.84 5.35
C ARG A 154 4.57 -2.19 6.75
N ARG A 155 4.18 -3.40 7.18
CA ARG A 155 4.68 -4.00 8.42
C ARG A 155 6.20 -4.19 8.36
N GLY A 156 6.82 -4.42 9.51
CA GLY A 156 8.24 -4.77 9.57
C GLY A 156 9.16 -3.56 9.71
N TYR A 157 10.46 -3.76 9.45
CA TYR A 157 11.49 -2.73 9.65
C TYR A 157 12.38 -2.49 8.42
N ASP A 158 12.22 -3.29 7.37
CA ASP A 158 13.28 -3.52 6.40
C ASP A 158 12.80 -3.67 4.95
N SER A 159 11.50 -3.65 4.67
CA SER A 159 11.01 -3.80 3.30
C SER A 159 11.05 -2.47 2.54
N VAL A 160 11.60 -2.52 1.32
CA VAL A 160 11.29 -1.60 0.22
C VAL A 160 10.68 -2.43 -0.90
N ILE A 161 9.37 -2.31 -1.09
CA ILE A 161 8.63 -3.22 -1.98
C ILE A 161 8.96 -2.95 -3.46
N THR A 162 9.35 -3.99 -4.20
CA THR A 162 9.59 -3.93 -5.67
C THR A 162 8.44 -4.49 -6.50
N HIS A 163 7.66 -5.40 -5.91
CA HIS A 163 6.53 -6.04 -6.56
C HIS A 163 5.30 -5.92 -5.67
N GLN A 164 4.21 -5.45 -6.24
CA GLN A 164 2.92 -5.39 -5.57
C GLN A 164 1.96 -6.32 -6.31
N SER A 165 1.36 -7.25 -5.57
CA SER A 165 0.63 -8.38 -6.17
C SER A 165 1.55 -9.19 -7.10
N TRP A 166 1.18 -9.37 -8.37
CA TRP A 166 1.93 -10.21 -9.31
C TRP A 166 2.81 -9.41 -10.28
N GLY A 167 2.89 -8.08 -10.13
CA GLY A 167 3.58 -7.22 -11.09
C GLY A 167 4.72 -6.42 -10.46
N ARG A 168 5.77 -6.17 -11.24
CA ARG A 168 6.84 -5.25 -10.87
C ARG A 168 6.31 -3.82 -10.87
N THR A 169 6.44 -3.13 -9.73
CA THR A 169 5.99 -1.74 -9.54
C THR A 169 7.15 -0.79 -9.27
N ALA A 170 8.29 -1.30 -8.80
CA ALA A 170 9.54 -0.56 -8.70
C ALA A 170 10.74 -1.39 -9.18
N SER A 171 11.74 -0.70 -9.71
CA SER A 171 13.03 -1.30 -10.08
C SER A 171 13.86 -1.64 -8.85
N ASP A 172 14.76 -2.61 -8.99
CA ASP A 172 15.70 -2.96 -7.92
C ASP A 172 16.68 -1.81 -7.67
N ALA A 173 17.07 -1.06 -8.70
CA ALA A 173 17.94 0.11 -8.52
C ALA A 173 17.25 1.21 -7.72
N PHE A 174 15.97 1.50 -7.99
CA PHE A 174 15.17 2.40 -7.15
C PHE A 174 15.14 1.90 -5.72
N ALA A 175 14.77 0.63 -5.50
CA ALA A 175 14.65 0.07 -4.16
C ALA A 175 15.97 0.08 -3.39
N HIS A 176 17.10 -0.19 -4.05
CA HIS A 176 18.43 -0.07 -3.44
C HIS A 176 18.79 1.38 -3.10
N SER A 177 18.49 2.35 -3.99
CA SER A 177 18.75 3.76 -3.72
C SER A 177 17.91 4.28 -2.55
N LEU A 178 16.63 3.89 -2.47
CA LEU A 178 15.74 4.23 -1.37
C LEU A 178 16.20 3.56 -0.06
N ALA A 179 16.55 2.28 -0.09
CA ALA A 179 17.11 1.58 1.07
C ALA A 179 18.38 2.26 1.60
N ALA A 180 19.26 2.74 0.71
CA ALA A 180 20.46 3.48 1.11
C ALA A 180 20.13 4.83 1.78
N ILE A 181 19.08 5.52 1.32
CA ILE A 181 18.59 6.77 1.94
C ILE A 181 18.01 6.48 3.34
N LEU A 182 17.19 5.43 3.46
CA LEU A 182 16.53 5.06 4.71
C LEU A 182 17.52 4.50 5.75
N GLY A 183 18.61 3.86 5.29
CA GLY A 183 19.62 3.24 6.14
C GLY A 183 19.11 1.99 6.85
N GLY A 184 19.77 1.62 7.95
CA GLY A 184 19.39 0.43 8.73
C GLY A 184 19.43 -0.86 7.91
N ASP A 185 18.39 -1.69 8.05
CA ASP A 185 18.27 -3.00 7.41
C ASP A 185 17.38 -2.99 6.17
N TYR A 186 16.93 -1.81 5.70
CA TYR A 186 16.08 -1.69 4.52
C TYR A 186 16.71 -2.34 3.29
N LYS A 187 15.90 -3.07 2.52
CA LYS A 187 16.30 -3.80 1.32
C LYS A 187 15.11 -4.04 0.38
N PRO A 188 15.36 -4.31 -0.91
CA PRO A 188 14.32 -4.75 -1.82
C PRO A 188 13.56 -5.97 -1.29
N ASP A 189 12.25 -5.98 -1.45
CA ASP A 189 11.32 -7.04 -1.03
C ASP A 189 10.24 -7.22 -2.12
N ASP A 190 10.14 -8.42 -2.70
CA ASP A 190 9.20 -8.75 -3.76
C ASP A 190 7.86 -9.32 -3.24
N THR A 191 7.66 -9.35 -1.92
CA THR A 191 6.46 -9.94 -1.27
C THR A 191 5.36 -8.92 -1.00
N GLY A 192 5.26 -7.89 -1.84
CA GLY A 192 4.29 -6.81 -1.66
C GLY A 192 2.88 -7.23 -2.02
N THR A 193 1.93 -6.74 -1.23
CA THR A 193 0.50 -6.87 -1.50
C THR A 193 0.00 -5.66 -2.30
N TYR A 194 -1.21 -5.77 -2.83
CA TYR A 194 -1.90 -4.64 -3.44
C TYR A 194 -2.10 -3.53 -2.41
N THR A 195 -1.76 -2.28 -2.77
CA THR A 195 -2.05 -1.06 -1.99
C THR A 195 -2.29 0.10 -2.96
N ASP A 196 -2.61 1.30 -2.46
CA ASP A 196 -2.88 2.49 -3.30
C ASP A 196 -1.81 2.77 -4.36
N THR A 197 -0.52 2.58 -4.06
CA THR A 197 0.55 2.86 -5.02
C THR A 197 0.57 1.92 -6.21
N ASN A 198 -0.03 0.73 -6.08
CA ASN A 198 -0.17 -0.21 -7.18
C ASN A 198 -1.07 0.35 -8.30
N GLU A 199 -2.06 1.17 -7.97
CA GLU A 199 -2.93 1.84 -8.97
C GLU A 199 -2.12 2.73 -9.91
N TYR A 200 -1.02 3.32 -9.42
CA TYR A 200 -0.18 4.23 -10.19
C TYR A 200 0.88 3.53 -11.03
N ALA A 201 1.13 2.22 -10.85
CA ALA A 201 2.25 1.53 -11.49
C ALA A 201 2.21 1.56 -13.04
N GLY A 202 1.03 1.72 -13.65
CA GLY A 202 0.89 1.88 -15.09
C GLY A 202 1.22 3.27 -15.63
N ILE A 203 1.47 4.26 -14.76
CA ILE A 203 1.68 5.67 -15.16
C ILE A 203 2.83 6.38 -14.41
N ILE A 204 3.22 5.89 -13.23
CA ILE A 204 4.38 6.40 -12.46
C ILE A 204 5.50 5.35 -12.52
N PRO A 205 6.73 5.74 -12.90
CA PRO A 205 7.88 4.84 -12.98
C PRO A 205 8.10 4.01 -11.73
N GLU A 206 8.24 4.60 -10.55
CA GLU A 206 8.59 3.85 -9.34
C GLU A 206 7.43 3.91 -8.35
N CYS A 207 6.81 2.76 -8.04
CA CYS A 207 5.73 2.65 -7.07
C CYS A 207 6.12 1.61 -6.02
N THR A 208 6.25 2.06 -4.78
CA THR A 208 6.73 1.22 -3.67
C THR A 208 5.93 1.46 -2.41
N ASN A 209 6.16 0.58 -1.45
CA ASN A 209 5.66 0.66 -0.11
C ASN A 209 6.79 0.27 0.86
N ILE A 210 6.97 1.02 1.95
CA ILE A 210 8.11 0.81 2.86
C ILE A 210 7.67 0.48 4.28
N SER A 211 8.44 -0.37 4.95
CA SER A 211 8.18 -0.76 6.33
C SER A 211 8.15 0.44 7.27
N VAL A 212 7.18 0.51 8.20
CA VAL A 212 7.04 1.61 9.18
C VAL A 212 6.98 1.15 10.64
N GLY A 213 7.31 -0.11 10.91
CA GLY A 213 7.54 -0.60 12.29
C GLY A 213 6.31 -1.14 13.02
N TYR A 214 5.19 -1.35 12.33
CA TYR A 214 4.06 -2.10 12.88
C TYR A 214 4.13 -3.60 12.58
N TYR A 215 3.42 -4.39 13.38
CA TYR A 215 3.27 -5.84 13.25
C TYR A 215 1.87 -6.29 13.63
N ASP A 216 1.48 -7.50 13.17
CA ASP A 216 0.18 -8.12 13.47
C ASP A 216 -1.01 -7.22 13.07
N GLN A 217 -0.85 -6.49 11.96
CA GLN A 217 -1.84 -5.54 11.46
C GLN A 217 -3.19 -6.21 11.23
N HIS A 218 -4.26 -5.41 11.37
CA HIS A 218 -5.66 -5.85 11.30
C HIS A 218 -6.10 -6.83 12.40
N THR A 219 -5.27 -7.02 13.44
CA THR A 219 -5.61 -7.87 14.58
C THR A 219 -5.57 -7.10 15.90
N ARG A 220 -6.19 -7.66 16.94
CA ARG A 220 -6.08 -7.12 18.31
C ARG A 220 -4.68 -7.20 18.91
N ARG A 221 -3.77 -7.96 18.28
CA ARG A 221 -2.37 -8.06 18.69
C ARG A 221 -1.49 -7.04 17.98
N GLU A 222 -2.07 -6.21 17.11
CA GLU A 222 -1.34 -5.19 16.39
C GLU A 222 -0.52 -4.30 17.35
N THR A 223 0.73 -4.07 16.97
CA THR A 223 1.67 -3.24 17.71
C THR A 223 2.38 -2.28 16.78
N GLN A 224 2.85 -1.16 17.34
CA GLN A 224 3.73 -0.22 16.67
C GLN A 224 4.99 -0.01 17.52
N ASN A 225 6.16 -0.14 16.91
CA ASN A 225 7.40 0.30 17.52
C ASN A 225 7.54 1.82 17.35
N VAL A 226 7.36 2.56 18.45
CA VAL A 226 7.35 4.03 18.44
C VAL A 226 8.76 4.59 18.29
N GLU A 227 9.78 3.93 18.84
CA GLU A 227 11.16 4.38 18.69
C GLU A 227 11.62 4.24 17.24
N PHE A 228 11.31 3.11 16.60
CA PHE A 228 11.56 2.94 15.16
C PHE A 228 10.87 4.02 14.33
N LEU A 229 9.60 4.33 14.63
CA LEU A 229 8.83 5.34 13.90
C LEU A 229 9.45 6.75 14.04
N LEU A 230 9.94 7.10 15.23
CA LEU A 230 10.64 8.36 15.49
C LEU A 230 11.98 8.44 14.76
N ASP A 231 12.74 7.35 14.75
CA ASP A 231 14.04 7.30 14.07
C ASP A 231 13.84 7.34 12.54
N LEU A 232 12.82 6.66 12.01
CA LEU A 232 12.42 6.76 10.61
C LEU A 232 12.02 8.20 10.25
N ARG A 233 11.23 8.89 11.09
CA ARG A 233 10.92 10.32 10.91
C ARG A 233 12.20 11.14 10.79
N ASP A 234 13.14 10.98 11.72
CA ASP A 234 14.40 11.75 11.71
C ASP A 234 15.16 11.53 10.39
N THR A 235 15.19 10.30 9.87
CA THR A 235 15.78 9.98 8.56
C THR A 235 15.03 10.66 7.41
N LEU A 236 13.69 10.56 7.34
CA LEU A 236 12.89 11.17 6.27
C LEU A 236 13.05 12.69 6.21
N LEU A 237 13.22 13.35 7.35
CA LEU A 237 13.43 14.79 7.43
C LEU A 237 14.84 15.23 7.00
N ALA A 238 15.83 14.36 7.14
CA ALA A 238 17.24 14.65 6.81
C ALA A 238 17.67 14.13 5.42
N ALA A 239 16.83 13.31 4.78
CA ALA A 239 17.12 12.64 3.52
C ALA A 239 17.36 13.62 2.37
N ASP A 240 18.36 13.30 1.53
CA ASP A 240 18.53 13.90 0.21
C ASP A 240 17.78 13.06 -0.82
N TRP A 241 16.55 13.45 -1.10
CA TRP A 241 15.66 12.76 -2.04
C TRP A 241 16.11 12.85 -3.51
N SER A 242 17.10 13.69 -3.84
CA SER A 242 17.66 13.76 -5.19
C SER A 242 18.51 12.54 -5.56
N GLN A 243 18.85 11.68 -4.59
CA GLN A 243 19.64 10.46 -4.78
C GLN A 243 18.82 9.27 -5.29
N LEU A 244 17.48 9.39 -5.40
CA LEU A 244 16.64 8.32 -5.91
C LEU A 244 16.95 7.99 -7.37
N VAL A 245 17.08 6.70 -7.66
CA VAL A 245 17.26 6.19 -9.02
C VAL A 245 15.90 5.90 -9.63
N ILE A 246 15.58 6.49 -10.77
CA ILE A 246 14.34 6.27 -11.51
C ILE A 246 14.69 5.59 -12.84
N GLU A 247 14.31 4.34 -13.03
CA GLU A 247 14.67 3.59 -14.24
C GLU A 247 13.57 2.69 -14.80
N ARG A 248 12.56 2.32 -14.02
CA ARG A 248 11.47 1.49 -14.53
C ARG A 248 10.64 2.26 -15.56
N ASP A 249 10.37 1.63 -16.70
CA ASP A 249 9.37 2.14 -17.64
C ASP A 249 7.97 1.68 -17.18
N PRO A 250 7.05 2.59 -16.81
CA PRO A 250 5.70 2.20 -16.40
C PRO A 250 4.87 1.55 -17.53
N GLN A 251 5.33 1.61 -18.78
CA GLN A 251 4.69 0.96 -19.92
C GLN A 251 5.27 -0.42 -20.27
N SER A 252 6.37 -0.86 -19.63
CA SER A 252 6.91 -2.20 -19.87
C SER A 252 5.99 -3.27 -19.28
N ASP A 253 6.07 -4.50 -19.81
CA ASP A 253 5.27 -5.61 -19.28
C ASP A 253 5.67 -5.88 -17.81
N PRO A 254 4.75 -5.78 -16.85
CA PRO A 254 5.05 -5.96 -15.43
C PRO A 254 5.48 -7.40 -15.07
N TYR A 255 5.37 -8.36 -16.00
CA TYR A 255 5.76 -9.77 -15.83
C TYR A 255 7.07 -10.14 -16.55
N GLU A 256 7.74 -9.21 -17.23
CA GLU A 256 8.97 -9.50 -17.99
C GLU A 256 10.11 -10.07 -17.13
N ASP A 257 10.10 -9.82 -15.81
CA ASP A 257 11.13 -10.29 -14.88
C ASP A 257 10.85 -11.66 -14.25
N ALA A 258 9.64 -12.21 -14.48
CA ALA A 258 9.30 -13.55 -14.03
C ALA A 258 9.95 -14.56 -15.00
N GLY A 259 11.26 -14.78 -14.84
CA GLY A 259 12.18 -15.61 -15.63
C GLY A 259 11.61 -16.83 -16.35
N TRP A 260 10.80 -16.62 -17.37
CA TRP A 260 10.44 -17.60 -18.36
C TRP A 260 11.47 -17.51 -19.47
N ASP A 261 12.51 -18.33 -19.36
CA ASP A 261 13.58 -18.46 -20.35
C ASP A 261 12.98 -18.47 -21.76
N SER A 262 13.11 -17.33 -22.44
CA SER A 262 12.65 -17.15 -23.80
C SER A 262 13.56 -17.97 -24.71
N VAL A 263 13.11 -19.18 -25.06
CA VAL A 263 13.74 -19.93 -26.16
C VAL A 263 13.48 -19.16 -27.44
N ASP A 264 14.55 -18.61 -28.00
CA ASP A 264 14.61 -17.88 -29.26
C ASP A 264 13.91 -18.65 -30.40
N TYR A 265 12.80 -18.07 -30.88
CA TYR A 265 12.35 -18.27 -32.24
C TYR A 265 12.01 -16.90 -32.84
N GLY A 266 13.01 -16.29 -33.47
CA GLY A 266 12.82 -15.12 -34.31
C GLY A 266 11.69 -15.31 -35.32
N TYR A 267 10.61 -14.53 -35.18
CA TYR A 267 9.68 -14.24 -36.26
C TYR A 267 8.95 -12.91 -36.01
N SER A 268 9.32 -11.92 -36.82
CA SER A 268 8.44 -10.95 -37.48
C SER A 268 7.20 -10.43 -36.71
N SER A 269 7.26 -9.14 -36.39
CA SER A 269 6.15 -8.21 -36.13
C SER A 269 4.78 -8.68 -36.63
N ARG A 270 3.99 -9.33 -35.75
CA ARG A 270 2.52 -9.26 -35.75
C ARG A 270 2.06 -9.40 -34.31
N THR A 271 1.61 -8.27 -33.78
CA THR A 271 0.73 -8.16 -32.61
C THR A 271 -0.21 -9.37 -32.51
N ARG A 272 0.02 -10.21 -31.50
CA ARG A 272 -0.98 -11.14 -30.99
C ARG A 272 -1.06 -10.90 -29.50
N GLY A 273 -1.75 -9.80 -29.16
CA GLY A 273 -2.11 -9.52 -27.78
C GLY A 273 -2.83 -10.73 -27.19
N TYR A 274 -2.59 -10.97 -25.90
CA TYR A 274 -3.45 -11.81 -25.10
C TYR A 274 -4.83 -11.14 -25.06
N SER A 275 -5.66 -11.47 -26.04
CA SER A 275 -7.08 -11.19 -26.01
C SER A 275 -7.70 -12.35 -25.26
N SER A 276 -7.96 -12.14 -23.97
CA SER A 276 -8.95 -12.95 -23.24
C SER A 276 -10.24 -12.85 -24.04
N SER A 277 -10.52 -13.89 -24.83
CA SER A 277 -11.59 -13.87 -25.83
C SER A 277 -12.99 -13.94 -25.21
N THR A 278 -13.12 -13.85 -23.89
CA THR A 278 -14.40 -13.89 -23.17
C THR A 278 -14.39 -13.13 -21.84
N SER A 279 -13.68 -12.00 -21.71
CA SER A 279 -13.96 -11.12 -20.57
C SER A 279 -15.37 -10.53 -20.75
N LEU A 280 -16.34 -11.11 -20.05
CA LEU A 280 -17.69 -10.54 -19.90
C LEU A 280 -17.55 -9.14 -19.29
N SER A 281 -17.49 -8.13 -20.16
CA SER A 281 -17.37 -6.73 -19.74
C SER A 281 -18.74 -6.10 -19.68
N SER A 282 -19.07 -5.46 -18.56
CA SER A 282 -20.23 -4.56 -18.46
C SER A 282 -19.74 -3.22 -17.96
N LYS A 283 -20.00 -2.14 -18.73
CA LYS A 283 -19.61 -0.76 -18.40
C LYS A 283 -18.12 -0.60 -18.04
N GLY A 284 -17.23 -1.34 -18.69
CA GLY A 284 -15.78 -1.25 -18.48
C GLY A 284 -15.21 -2.07 -17.33
N LEU A 285 -16.06 -2.78 -16.56
CA LEU A 285 -15.60 -3.71 -15.52
C LEU A 285 -15.40 -5.11 -16.12
N THR A 286 -14.23 -5.69 -15.91
CA THR A 286 -13.90 -7.07 -16.31
C THR A 286 -14.00 -8.02 -15.12
N VAL A 287 -14.24 -9.30 -15.37
CA VAL A 287 -14.19 -10.33 -14.32
C VAL A 287 -12.80 -10.41 -13.71
N GLU A 288 -11.75 -10.27 -14.52
CA GLU A 288 -10.36 -10.21 -14.07
C GLU A 288 -10.12 -9.05 -13.08
N TYR A 289 -10.67 -7.86 -13.38
CA TYR A 289 -10.61 -6.73 -12.45
C TYR A 289 -11.27 -7.10 -11.13
N LEU A 290 -12.47 -7.69 -11.14
CA LEU A 290 -13.16 -8.09 -9.90
C LEU A 290 -12.40 -9.16 -9.11
N VAL A 291 -11.76 -10.12 -9.79
CA VAL A 291 -10.92 -11.15 -9.15
C VAL A 291 -9.72 -10.51 -8.45
N LYS A 292 -9.06 -9.54 -9.10
CA LYS A 292 -7.91 -8.82 -8.51
C LYS A 292 -8.33 -7.91 -7.36
N GLN A 293 -9.51 -7.28 -7.46
CA GLN A 293 -10.00 -6.31 -6.47
C GLN A 293 -10.61 -6.98 -5.24
N TYR A 294 -11.20 -8.17 -5.39
CA TYR A 294 -11.91 -8.83 -4.30
C TYR A 294 -11.60 -10.34 -4.26
N PRO A 295 -10.32 -10.75 -4.11
CA PRO A 295 -9.93 -12.15 -4.22
C PRO A 295 -10.69 -13.06 -3.25
N ASP A 296 -10.82 -12.64 -1.98
CA ASP A 296 -11.53 -13.43 -0.95
C ASP A 296 -13.04 -13.50 -1.20
N ILE A 297 -13.67 -12.40 -1.64
CA ILE A 297 -15.11 -12.36 -1.93
C ILE A 297 -15.41 -13.20 -3.18
N VAL A 298 -14.53 -13.14 -4.18
CA VAL A 298 -14.68 -13.97 -5.38
C VAL A 298 -14.48 -15.44 -5.03
N ALA A 299 -13.53 -15.78 -4.15
CA ALA A 299 -13.39 -17.13 -3.62
C ALA A 299 -14.67 -17.59 -2.89
N ASP A 300 -15.21 -16.79 -1.97
CA ASP A 300 -16.47 -17.08 -1.27
C ASP A 300 -17.66 -17.28 -2.24
N ILE A 301 -17.72 -16.48 -3.32
CA ILE A 301 -18.76 -16.60 -4.35
C ILE A 301 -18.60 -17.92 -5.12
N LEU A 302 -17.37 -18.30 -5.46
CA LEU A 302 -17.08 -19.55 -6.16
C LEU A 302 -17.42 -20.75 -5.26
N GLU A 303 -16.98 -20.74 -4.00
CA GLU A 303 -17.32 -21.76 -3.00
C GLU A 303 -18.83 -21.85 -2.77
N GLY A 304 -19.51 -20.71 -2.67
CA GLY A 304 -20.97 -20.64 -2.56
C GLY A 304 -21.71 -21.16 -3.79
N GLN A 305 -21.06 -21.17 -4.95
CA GLN A 305 -21.55 -21.79 -6.19
C GLN A 305 -21.15 -23.27 -6.31
N GLY A 306 -20.46 -23.82 -5.31
CA GLY A 306 -20.03 -25.22 -5.26
C GLY A 306 -18.69 -25.49 -5.93
N TRP A 307 -17.91 -24.46 -6.25
CA TRP A 307 -16.54 -24.63 -6.72
C TRP A 307 -15.62 -24.81 -5.53
N ASP A 308 -14.91 -25.92 -5.47
CA ASP A 308 -13.79 -26.10 -4.55
C ASP A 308 -12.45 -25.94 -5.30
N ALA A 309 -11.35 -25.97 -4.55
CA ALA A 309 -10.01 -25.81 -5.10
C ALA A 309 -9.67 -26.86 -6.16
N GLU A 310 -10.13 -28.11 -6.00
CA GLU A 310 -9.86 -29.20 -6.93
C GLU A 310 -10.60 -29.00 -8.26
N HIS A 311 -11.88 -28.63 -8.20
CA HIS A 311 -12.69 -28.31 -9.38
C HIS A 311 -12.14 -27.09 -10.13
N LEU A 312 -11.82 -26.01 -9.41
CA LEU A 312 -11.28 -24.79 -10.05
C LEU A 312 -9.92 -25.06 -10.71
N HIS A 313 -9.05 -25.82 -10.04
CA HIS A 313 -7.75 -26.21 -10.58
C HIS A 313 -7.89 -27.09 -11.84
N ALA A 314 -8.81 -28.05 -11.83
CA ALA A 314 -9.10 -28.89 -13.00
C ALA A 314 -9.61 -28.07 -14.19
N GLU A 315 -10.49 -27.09 -13.96
CA GLU A 315 -11.00 -26.19 -15.00
C GLU A 315 -9.91 -25.26 -15.56
N ILE A 316 -9.03 -24.72 -14.70
CA ILE A 316 -7.84 -23.97 -15.12
C ILE A 316 -6.94 -24.85 -16.01
N GLY A 317 -6.64 -26.07 -15.56
CA GLY A 317 -5.82 -27.02 -16.31
C GLY A 317 -6.43 -27.41 -17.66
N ALA A 318 -7.75 -27.58 -17.73
CA ALA A 318 -8.50 -27.87 -18.96
C ALA A 318 -8.47 -26.69 -19.94
N TYR A 319 -8.50 -25.45 -19.45
CA TYR A 319 -8.48 -24.24 -20.27
C TYR A 319 -7.07 -23.91 -20.81
N TYR A 320 -6.03 -24.15 -20.01
CA TYR A 320 -4.63 -23.82 -20.34
C TYR A 320 -3.80 -24.99 -20.88
N GLY A 321 -4.37 -26.19 -20.99
CA GLY A 321 -3.75 -27.32 -21.69
C GLY A 321 -2.55 -27.93 -20.96
N GLY A 322 -2.68 -28.23 -19.67
CA GLY A 322 -1.71 -29.04 -18.93
C GLY A 322 -0.33 -28.40 -18.71
N HIS A 323 -0.18 -27.10 -18.95
CA HIS A 323 1.06 -26.35 -18.64
C HIS A 323 1.02 -25.65 -17.28
N PHE A 324 -0.02 -25.90 -16.49
CA PHE A 324 -0.15 -25.48 -15.10
C PHE A 324 0.17 -26.69 -14.21
N ASP A 325 1.45 -27.06 -14.09
CA ASP A 325 1.91 -28.00 -13.07
C ASP A 325 2.41 -27.18 -11.87
N ASP A 326 1.59 -27.12 -10.82
CA ASP A 326 2.00 -26.67 -9.50
C ASP A 326 2.90 -27.75 -8.89
N ASP A 327 4.22 -27.57 -9.01
CA ASP A 327 5.23 -28.44 -8.41
C ASP A 327 5.35 -28.20 -6.88
N GLN A 328 4.23 -28.35 -6.16
CA GLN A 328 4.15 -28.21 -4.69
C GLN A 328 3.80 -29.52 -3.96
N ASN A 329 3.64 -30.65 -4.64
CA ASN A 329 3.21 -31.91 -4.00
C ASN A 329 4.33 -32.89 -3.58
N GLU A 330 5.62 -32.56 -3.66
CA GLU A 330 6.70 -33.48 -3.23
C GLU A 330 7.39 -33.17 -1.89
N ARG A 331 6.79 -32.36 -0.98
CA ARG A 331 7.38 -32.11 0.36
C ARG A 331 6.68 -32.72 1.56
N ASN A 332 5.75 -33.66 1.37
CA ASN A 332 5.12 -34.39 2.48
C ASN A 332 5.17 -35.93 2.32
N ALA A 333 6.28 -36.47 1.83
CA ALA A 333 6.59 -37.90 1.92
C ALA A 333 8.10 -38.16 2.03
N ALA A 334 8.70 -37.73 3.15
CA ALA A 334 9.94 -38.27 3.71
C ALA A 334 10.00 -37.99 5.21
#